data_AF-A0A5C9AB75-F1
#
_entry.id   AF-A0A5C9AB75-F1
#
_cell.length_a   1.000
_cell.length_b   1.000
_cell.length_c   1.000
_cell.angle_alpha   90.00
_cell.angle_beta   90.00
_cell.angle_gamma   90.00
#
_symmetry.space_group_name_H-M   'P 1'
#
loop_
_entity.id
_entity.type
_entity.pdbx_description
1 polymer ?
#
loop_
_entity_poly.entity_id
_entity_poly.type
_entity_poly.pdbx_seq_one_letter_code
_entity_poly.pdbx_strand_id
1 'polypeptide(L)'
;TTTQSAQESSVNVDSLADDFRERIESAQDVDSAKSLRADIETAKATLGSALFTELKNKAVKRYYLVDARNKVEEAIKSLPQPDEPHAAERFAEAERMLASSKRHLGDELHDQFSITLADMKPEYVA
;
A
#
# COMPACT_ATOMS: atom_id res chain seq x y z
N THR A 1 -35.82 9.38 -26.49
CA THR A 1 -35.15 8.22 -25.85
C THR A 1 -33.64 8.36 -25.75
N THR A 2 -32.99 9.26 -26.49
CA THR A 2 -31.51 9.38 -26.51
C THR A 2 -30.87 9.97 -25.25
N THR A 3 -31.58 10.77 -24.46
CA THR A 3 -31.04 11.39 -23.23
C THR A 3 -30.95 10.43 -22.05
N GLN A 4 -31.88 9.48 -21.93
CA GLN A 4 -31.95 8.58 -20.78
C GLN A 4 -30.81 7.54 -20.81
N SER A 5 -30.56 6.89 -21.95
CA SER A 5 -29.50 5.88 -22.09
C SER A 5 -28.08 6.46 -21.92
N ALA A 6 -27.84 7.71 -22.31
CA ALA A 6 -26.55 8.37 -22.11
C ALA A 6 -26.29 8.71 -20.64
N GLN A 7 -27.32 9.16 -19.91
CA GLN A 7 -27.22 9.44 -18.48
C GLN A 7 -27.07 8.16 -17.63
N GLU A 8 -27.79 7.08 -17.97
CA GLU A 8 -27.63 5.78 -17.31
C GLU A 8 -26.21 5.23 -17.52
N SER A 9 -25.66 5.38 -18.73
CA SER A 9 -24.30 4.93 -19.05
C SER A 9 -23.24 5.70 -18.25
N SER A 10 -23.38 7.02 -18.08
CA SER A 10 -22.43 7.81 -17.28
C SER A 10 -22.49 7.45 -15.80
N VAL A 11 -23.70 7.27 -15.25
CA VAL A 11 -23.88 6.85 -13.84
C VAL A 11 -23.24 5.48 -13.59
N ASN A 12 -23.38 4.54 -14.54
CA ASN A 12 -22.76 3.22 -14.42
C ASN A 12 -21.22 3.27 -14.43
N VAL A 13 -20.62 4.20 -15.18
CA VAL A 13 -19.16 4.39 -15.20
C VAL A 13 -18.65 5.01 -13.90
N ASP A 14 -19.38 5.98 -13.34
CA ASP A 14 -19.02 6.62 -12.08
C ASP A 14 -19.08 5.62 -10.92
N SER A 15 -20.16 4.83 -10.82
CA SER A 15 -20.27 3.76 -9.81
C SER A 15 -19.15 2.73 -9.93
N LEU A 16 -18.82 2.29 -11.16
CA LEU A 16 -17.71 1.37 -11.39
C LEU A 16 -16.36 1.96 -10.93
N ALA A 17 -16.14 3.26 -11.16
CA ALA A 17 -14.93 3.92 -10.72
C ALA A 17 -14.86 4.02 -9.19
N ASP A 18 -15.98 4.31 -8.52
CA ASP A 18 -16.06 4.36 -7.06
C ASP A 18 -15.79 2.98 -6.44
N ASP A 19 -16.36 1.92 -7.00
CA ASP A 19 -16.08 0.54 -6.57
C ASP A 19 -14.57 0.21 -6.65
N PHE A 20 -13.90 0.65 -7.73
CA PHE A 20 -12.46 0.47 -7.85
C PHE A 20 -11.69 1.30 -6.81
N ARG A 21 -12.10 2.54 -6.54
CA ARG A 21 -11.46 3.38 -5.52
C ARG A 21 -11.56 2.71 -4.15
N GLU A 22 -12.73 2.24 -3.75
CA GLU A 22 -12.95 1.55 -2.48
C GLU A 22 -12.11 0.27 -2.38
N ARG A 23 -12.13 -0.57 -3.42
CA ARG A 23 -11.33 -1.81 -3.46
C ARG A 23 -9.83 -1.53 -3.39
N ILE A 24 -9.35 -0.47 -4.06
CA ILE A 24 -7.95 -0.05 -3.97
C ILE A 24 -7.62 0.38 -2.53
N GLU A 25 -8.45 1.21 -1.91
CA GLU A 25 -8.20 1.71 -0.55
C GLU A 25 -8.22 0.60 0.50
N SER A 26 -9.06 -0.41 0.30
CA SER A 26 -9.22 -1.56 1.20
C SER A 26 -8.22 -2.69 0.96
N ALA A 27 -7.49 -2.73 -0.18
CA ALA A 27 -6.53 -3.79 -0.45
C ALA A 27 -5.40 -3.84 0.59
N GLN A 28 -5.24 -4.95 1.30
CA GLN A 28 -4.23 -5.09 2.37
C GLN A 28 -3.07 -6.02 2.01
N ASP A 29 -3.07 -6.63 0.84
CA ASP A 29 -1.98 -7.49 0.36
C ASP A 29 -1.57 -7.15 -1.07
N VAL A 30 -0.35 -7.55 -1.41
CA VAL A 30 0.30 -7.22 -2.68
C VAL A 30 -0.44 -7.85 -3.87
N ASP A 31 -0.99 -9.05 -3.71
CA ASP A 31 -1.61 -9.78 -4.79
C ASP A 31 -3.02 -9.26 -5.10
N SER A 32 -3.76 -8.82 -4.08
CA SER A 32 -5.00 -8.05 -4.23
C SER A 32 -4.75 -6.75 -5.00
N ALA A 33 -3.71 -5.98 -4.65
CA ALA A 33 -3.37 -4.75 -5.36
C ALA A 33 -2.97 -4.99 -6.83
N LYS A 34 -2.23 -6.07 -7.11
CA LYS A 34 -1.91 -6.49 -8.49
C LYS A 34 -3.16 -6.89 -9.26
N SER A 35 -4.05 -7.66 -8.64
CA SER A 35 -5.28 -8.14 -9.27
C SER A 35 -6.19 -6.96 -9.63
N LEU A 36 -6.34 -5.99 -8.72
CA LEU A 36 -7.08 -4.75 -8.98
C LEU A 36 -6.51 -3.96 -10.15
N ARG A 37 -5.19 -3.89 -10.27
CA ARG A 37 -4.56 -3.24 -11.42
C ARG A 37 -4.91 -3.94 -12.73
N ALA A 38 -4.94 -5.27 -12.75
CA ALA A 38 -5.34 -6.04 -13.93
C ALA A 38 -6.83 -5.85 -14.28
N ASP A 39 -7.70 -5.80 -13.27
CA ASP A 39 -9.13 -5.52 -13.45
C ASP A 39 -9.34 -4.12 -14.07
N ILE A 40 -8.61 -3.10 -13.59
CA ILE A 40 -8.67 -1.73 -14.12
C ILE A 40 -8.18 -1.67 -15.57
N GLU A 41 -7.12 -2.39 -15.93
CA GLU A 41 -6.64 -2.50 -17.31
C GLU A 41 -7.70 -3.12 -18.23
N THR A 42 -8.42 -4.14 -17.75
CA THR A 42 -9.52 -4.76 -18.49
C THR A 42 -10.71 -3.81 -18.68
N ALA A 43 -11.00 -2.97 -17.68
CA ALA A 43 -12.09 -1.99 -17.71
C ALA A 43 -11.76 -0.69 -18.48
N LYS A 44 -10.54 -0.56 -19.04
CA LYS A 44 -10.05 0.69 -19.66
C LYS A 44 -11.00 1.30 -20.70
N ALA A 45 -11.57 0.46 -21.57
CA ALA A 45 -12.47 0.94 -22.63
C ALA A 45 -13.74 1.58 -22.06
N THR A 46 -14.26 1.02 -20.96
CA THR A 46 -15.46 1.50 -20.27
C THR A 46 -15.18 2.76 -19.45
N LEU A 47 -14.04 2.80 -18.75
CA LEU A 47 -13.66 3.92 -17.87
C LEU A 47 -13.26 5.19 -18.65
N GLY A 48 -12.75 5.03 -19.87
CA GLY A 48 -12.12 6.13 -20.60
C GLY A 48 -10.79 6.55 -19.97
N SER A 49 -10.06 7.42 -20.69
CA SER A 49 -8.64 7.71 -20.40
C SER A 49 -8.39 8.31 -19.01
N ALA A 50 -9.26 9.24 -18.58
CA ALA A 50 -9.08 9.98 -17.34
C ALA A 50 -9.23 9.07 -16.11
N LEU A 51 -10.36 8.37 -15.98
CA LEU A 51 -10.62 7.47 -14.86
C LEU A 51 -9.65 6.30 -14.85
N PHE A 52 -9.36 5.69 -16.01
CA PHE A 52 -8.35 4.65 -16.12
C PHE A 52 -6.98 5.10 -15.58
N THR A 53 -6.53 6.30 -15.94
CA THR A 53 -5.24 6.83 -15.48
C THR A 53 -5.22 7.10 -13.99
N GLU A 54 -6.29 7.69 -13.45
CA GLU A 54 -6.46 7.91 -12.01
C GLU A 54 -6.39 6.60 -11.23
N LEU A 55 -7.25 5.64 -11.58
CA LEU A 55 -7.39 4.36 -10.89
C LEU A 55 -6.12 3.54 -10.98
N LYS A 56 -5.46 3.48 -12.15
CA LYS A 56 -4.18 2.79 -12.29
C LYS A 56 -3.10 3.40 -11.40
N ASN A 57 -3.01 4.73 -11.32
CA ASN A 57 -2.04 5.40 -10.46
C ASN A 57 -2.33 5.15 -8.98
N LYS A 58 -3.61 5.13 -8.58
CA LYS A 58 -4.02 4.76 -7.21
C LYS A 58 -3.66 3.32 -6.88
N ALA A 59 -3.96 2.36 -7.75
CA ALA A 59 -3.61 0.95 -7.57
C ALA A 59 -2.09 0.75 -7.42
N VAL A 60 -1.29 1.44 -8.24
CA VAL A 60 0.18 1.41 -8.13
C VAL A 60 0.67 1.98 -6.81
N LYS A 61 0.12 3.12 -6.36
CA LYS A 61 0.47 3.69 -5.05
C LYS A 61 0.11 2.74 -3.91
N ARG A 62 -1.07 2.11 -3.97
CA ARG A 62 -1.50 1.14 -2.95
C ARG A 62 -0.58 -0.07 -2.90
N TYR A 63 -0.21 -0.62 -4.05
CA TYR A 63 0.76 -1.71 -4.14
C TYR A 63 2.04 -1.39 -3.37
N TYR A 64 2.64 -0.22 -3.63
CA TYR A 64 3.89 0.15 -2.97
C TYR A 64 3.73 0.43 -1.48
N LEU A 65 2.60 0.99 -1.04
CA LEU A 65 2.29 1.14 0.38
C LEU A 65 2.26 -0.22 1.08
N VAL A 66 1.51 -1.18 0.53
CA VAL A 66 1.36 -2.51 1.11
C VAL A 66 2.67 -3.30 1.09
N ASP A 67 3.41 -3.25 -0.02
CA ASP A 67 4.73 -3.89 -0.14
C ASP A 67 5.74 -3.33 0.88
N ALA A 68 5.80 -2.00 1.01
CA ALA A 68 6.68 -1.35 1.98
C ALA A 68 6.29 -1.69 3.43
N ARG A 69 4.99 -1.68 3.75
CA ARG A 69 4.48 -2.08 5.07
C ARG A 69 4.87 -3.52 5.38
N ASN A 70 4.59 -4.45 4.48
CA ASN A 70 4.91 -5.86 4.67
C ASN A 70 6.42 -6.07 4.88
N LYS A 71 7.29 -5.39 4.12
CA LYS A 71 8.74 -5.49 4.31
C LYS A 71 9.19 -5.01 5.69
N VAL A 72 8.69 -3.88 6.15
CA VAL A 72 9.01 -3.35 7.50
C VAL A 72 8.49 -4.27 8.59
N GLU A 73 7.25 -4.75 8.48
CA GLU A 73 6.68 -5.70 9.42
C GLU A 73 7.49 -6.99 9.49
N GLU A 74 7.87 -7.56 8.33
CA GLU A 74 8.67 -8.77 8.29
C GLU A 74 10.07 -8.56 8.86
N ALA A 75 10.69 -7.40 8.62
CA ALA A 75 11.98 -7.05 9.23
C ALA A 75 11.89 -6.99 10.76
N ILE A 76 10.81 -6.40 11.31
CA ILE A 76 10.57 -6.32 12.75
C ILE A 76 10.26 -7.70 13.34
N LYS A 77 9.35 -8.48 12.71
CA LYS A 77 8.99 -9.82 13.17
C LYS A 77 10.14 -10.82 13.12
N SER A 78 11.10 -10.58 12.22
CA SER A 78 12.29 -11.43 12.03
C SER A 78 13.50 -10.98 12.87
N LEU A 79 13.33 -10.03 13.78
CA LEU A 79 14.40 -9.66 14.71
C LEU A 79 14.73 -10.85 15.62
N PRO A 80 16.02 -11.19 15.79
CA PRO A 80 16.44 -12.22 16.73
C PRO A 80 16.24 -11.73 18.18
N GLN A 81 16.36 -12.62 19.17
CA GLN A 81 16.35 -12.16 20.56
C GLN A 81 17.50 -11.18 20.84
N PRO A 82 17.34 -10.21 21.75
CA PRO A 82 18.35 -9.17 21.93
C PRO A 82 19.73 -9.66 22.39
N ASP A 83 19.80 -10.83 23.02
CA ASP A 83 21.02 -11.50 23.46
C ASP A 83 21.68 -12.39 22.38
N GLU A 84 21.02 -12.56 21.22
CA GLU A 84 21.57 -13.32 20.11
C GLU A 84 22.65 -12.54 19.33
N PRO A 85 23.61 -13.26 18.70
CA PRO A 85 24.58 -12.64 17.82
C PRO A 85 23.91 -11.80 16.72
N HIS A 86 24.50 -10.66 16.39
CA HIS A 86 24.03 -9.74 15.35
C HIS A 86 22.66 -9.08 15.63
N ALA A 87 22.07 -9.22 16.83
CA ALA A 87 20.77 -8.61 17.14
C ALA A 87 20.76 -7.09 16.93
N ALA A 88 21.78 -6.38 17.43
CA ALA A 88 21.95 -4.94 17.22
C ALA A 88 22.05 -4.56 15.73
N GLU A 89 22.75 -5.37 14.93
CA GLU A 89 22.92 -5.13 13.49
C GLU A 89 21.59 -5.31 12.73
N ARG A 90 20.84 -6.38 13.06
CA ARG A 90 19.52 -6.67 12.48
C ARG A 90 18.49 -5.61 12.87
N PHE A 91 18.56 -5.12 14.11
CA PHE A 91 17.75 -3.99 14.55
C PHE A 91 18.03 -2.72 13.73
N ALA A 92 19.32 -2.38 13.54
CA ALA A 92 19.70 -1.25 12.70
C ALA A 92 19.28 -1.42 11.23
N GLU A 93 19.25 -2.65 10.70
CA GLU A 93 18.68 -2.95 9.38
C GLU A 93 17.18 -2.65 9.30
N ALA A 94 16.41 -3.02 10.33
CA ALA A 94 14.98 -2.68 10.41
C ALA A 94 14.75 -1.16 10.44
N GLU A 95 15.54 -0.41 11.21
CA GLU A 95 15.49 1.07 11.23
C GLU A 95 15.80 1.66 9.84
N ARG A 96 16.84 1.15 9.16
CA ARG A 96 17.16 1.60 7.78
C ARG A 96 16.05 1.25 6.80
N MET A 97 15.43 0.08 6.93
CA MET A 97 14.33 -0.34 6.06
C MET A 97 13.12 0.56 6.23
N LEU A 98 12.76 0.90 7.48
CA LEU A 98 11.70 1.85 7.79
C LEU A 98 11.99 3.22 7.17
N ALA A 99 13.19 3.76 7.38
CA ALA A 99 13.59 5.06 6.85
C ALA A 99 13.49 5.11 5.31
N SER A 100 13.94 4.04 4.63
CA SER A 100 13.86 3.94 3.17
C SER A 100 12.42 3.81 2.64
N SER A 101 11.52 3.27 3.47
CA SER A 101 10.11 3.02 3.13
C SER A 101 9.21 4.24 3.32
N LYS A 102 9.69 5.31 3.99
CA LYS A 102 8.89 6.49 4.36
C LYS A 102 8.04 7.06 3.21
N ARG A 103 8.60 7.17 2.01
CA ARG A 103 7.91 7.70 0.82
C ARG A 103 6.63 6.92 0.47
N HIS A 104 6.60 5.62 0.75
CA HIS A 104 5.50 4.74 0.43
C HIS A 104 4.51 4.57 1.58
N LEU A 105 5.01 4.59 2.82
CA LEU A 105 4.18 4.46 4.02
C LEU A 105 3.37 5.73 4.32
N GLY A 106 3.92 6.91 3.99
CA GLY A 106 3.39 8.17 4.48
C GLY A 106 3.77 8.41 5.95
N ASP A 107 3.49 9.61 6.46
CA ASP A 107 3.96 10.02 7.78
C ASP A 107 3.30 9.22 8.92
N GLU A 108 1.99 9.03 8.88
CA GLU A 108 1.25 8.34 9.97
C GLU A 108 1.78 6.91 10.21
N LEU A 109 1.85 6.09 9.17
CA LEU A 109 2.29 4.70 9.30
C LEU A 109 3.80 4.60 9.56
N HIS A 110 4.60 5.51 8.98
CA HIS A 110 6.02 5.57 9.29
C HIS A 110 6.27 5.91 10.77
N ASP A 111 5.51 6.86 11.32
CA ASP A 111 5.63 7.28 12.72
C ASP A 111 5.20 6.17 13.67
N GLN A 112 4.14 5.42 13.34
CA GLN A 112 3.74 4.22 14.11
C GLN A 112 4.87 3.20 14.22
N PHE A 113 5.50 2.82 13.10
CA PHE A 113 6.65 1.91 13.14
C PHE A 113 7.87 2.51 13.84
N SER A 114 8.07 3.83 13.71
CA SER A 114 9.19 4.52 14.35
C SER A 114 9.07 4.48 15.87
N ILE A 115 7.85 4.67 16.39
CA ILE A 115 7.56 4.54 17.82
C ILE A 115 7.81 3.11 18.28
N THR A 116 7.27 2.11 17.58
CA THR A 116 7.49 0.69 17.91
C THR A 116 8.98 0.34 17.99
N LEU A 117 9.78 0.76 16.99
CA LEU A 117 11.22 0.52 17.04
C LEU A 117 11.88 1.29 18.19
N ALA A 118 11.53 2.57 18.41
CA ALA A 118 12.10 3.35 19.50
C ALA A 118 11.87 2.69 20.88
N ASP A 119 10.70 2.09 21.10
CA ASP A 119 10.35 1.40 22.34
C ASP A 119 11.16 0.10 22.52
N MET A 120 11.43 -0.62 21.44
CA MET A 120 12.24 -1.86 21.46
C MET A 120 13.75 -1.58 21.57
N LYS A 121 14.20 -0.42 21.10
CA LYS A 121 15.63 -0.08 20.95
C LYS A 121 16.48 -0.31 22.21
N PRO A 122 16.05 0.04 23.44
CA PRO A 122 16.86 -0.17 24.64
C PRO A 122 17.28 -1.63 24.87
N GLU A 123 16.53 -2.60 24.34
CA GLU A 123 16.86 -4.03 24.46
C GLU A 123 18.01 -4.44 23.52
N TYR A 124 18.14 -3.79 22.36
CA TYR A 124 19.03 -4.22 21.27
C TYR A 124 20.38 -3.49 21.20
N VAL A 125 20.52 -2.34 21.86
CA VAL A 125 21.73 -1.49 21.77
C VAL A 125 22.28 -1.07 23.15
N ALA A 126 22.12 -1.94 24.14
CA ALA A 126 22.63 -1.75 25.50
C ALA A 126 24.17 -1.84 25.59
#